data_AF-A0A947EYK1-F1
#
_entry.id   AF-A0A947EYK1-F1
#
_cell.length_a   1.000
_cell.length_b   1.000
_cell.length_c   1.000
_cell.angle_alpha   90.00
_cell.angle_beta   90.00
_cell.angle_gamma   90.00
#
_symmetry.space_group_name_H-M   'P 1'
#
loop_
_entity.id
_entity.type
_entity.pdbx_description
1 polymer ?
#
loop_
_entity_poly.entity_id
_entity_poly.type
_entity_poly.pdbx_seq_one_letter_code
_entity_poly.pdbx_strand_id
1 'polypeptide(L)'
;MFSESAFQIFEKCIQDYHIKDDVDQPFSNPYPKEEIAHLLYRKNWIDTVQWHYEDLIRDPEINPEAALVLKRKIDASNQDRTDLVEYIDSYFLNKYRSVEI
;
A
#
# COMPACT_ATOMS: atom_id res chain seq x y z
N MET A 1 6.94 15.80 -13.44
CA MET A 1 6.95 14.50 -14.17
C MET A 1 5.98 13.53 -13.48
N PHE A 2 5.43 12.48 -14.12
CA PHE A 2 4.51 11.55 -13.41
C PHE A 2 5.14 10.94 -12.15
N SER A 3 6.42 10.57 -12.23
CA SER A 3 7.22 10.06 -11.11
C SER A 3 7.31 11.05 -9.94
N GLU A 4 7.45 12.33 -10.21
CA GLU A 4 7.51 13.40 -9.19
C GLU A 4 6.18 13.52 -8.44
N SER A 5 5.05 13.46 -9.16
CA SER A 5 3.72 13.45 -8.54
C SER A 5 3.50 12.18 -7.71
N ALA A 6 3.91 11.02 -8.20
CA ALA A 6 3.81 9.76 -7.46
C ALA A 6 4.65 9.79 -6.17
N PHE A 7 5.87 10.33 -6.24
CA PHE A 7 6.75 10.49 -5.08
C PHE A 7 6.11 11.35 -3.99
N GLN A 8 5.53 12.49 -4.35
CA GLN A 8 4.82 13.37 -3.39
C GLN A 8 3.63 12.66 -2.71
N ILE A 9 2.88 11.85 -3.45
CA ILE A 9 1.77 11.05 -2.91
C ILE A 9 2.29 10.02 -1.91
N PHE A 10 3.40 9.36 -2.21
CA PHE A 10 4.00 8.35 -1.35
C PHE A 10 4.57 8.97 -0.07
N GLU A 11 5.33 10.07 -0.17
CA GLU A 11 5.82 10.79 1.02
C GLU A 11 4.67 11.24 1.92
N LYS A 12 3.62 11.82 1.33
CA LYS A 12 2.44 12.22 2.09
C LYS A 12 1.77 11.03 2.79
N CYS A 13 1.60 9.91 2.09
CA CYS A 13 1.00 8.71 2.66
C CYS A 13 1.79 8.16 3.85
N ILE A 14 3.12 8.15 3.76
CA ILE A 14 3.99 7.71 4.86
C ILE A 14 3.84 8.64 6.06
N GLN A 15 3.89 9.96 5.83
CA GLN A 15 3.70 10.97 6.87
C GLN A 15 2.32 10.83 7.55
N ASP A 16 1.26 10.64 6.77
CA ASP A 16 -0.10 10.49 7.28
C ASP A 16 -0.25 9.23 8.16
N TYR A 17 0.37 8.11 7.77
CA TYR A 17 0.40 6.88 8.59
C TYR A 17 1.08 7.12 9.95
N HIS A 18 2.23 7.81 9.95
CA HIS A 18 3.05 8.06 11.14
C HIS A 18 2.43 9.08 12.11
N ILE A 19 1.28 9.70 11.78
CA ILE A 19 0.52 10.51 12.74
C ILE A 19 0.00 9.64 13.90
N LYS A 20 -0.46 8.42 13.61
CA LYS A 20 -0.90 7.46 14.63
C LYS A 20 0.10 6.34 14.86
N ASP A 21 0.87 5.99 13.83
CA ASP A 21 1.95 5.01 13.89
C ASP A 21 1.50 3.64 14.43
N ASP A 22 0.33 3.18 13.97
CA ASP A 22 -0.31 1.95 14.41
C ASP A 22 -0.77 1.14 13.19
N VAL A 23 -0.44 -0.15 13.17
CA VAL A 23 -0.78 -1.08 12.07
C VAL A 23 -2.27 -1.40 11.99
N ASP A 24 -3.02 -1.26 13.09
CA ASP A 24 -4.46 -1.50 13.14
C ASP A 24 -5.28 -0.20 12.92
N GLN A 25 -4.61 0.91 12.58
CA GLN A 25 -5.29 2.18 12.36
C GLN A 25 -6.20 2.15 11.11
N PRO A 26 -7.35 2.85 11.13
CA PRO A 26 -8.26 2.88 9.99
C PRO A 26 -7.61 3.61 8.81
N PHE A 27 -7.80 3.06 7.61
CA PHE A 27 -7.38 3.69 6.36
C PHE A 27 -8.31 4.84 5.96
N SER A 28 -7.73 5.97 5.58
CA SER A 28 -8.43 7.08 4.95
C SER A 28 -7.64 7.54 3.73
N ASN A 29 -8.31 7.73 2.60
CA ASN A 29 -7.70 8.18 1.36
C ASN A 29 -8.12 9.63 1.07
N PRO A 30 -7.18 10.59 0.98
CA PRO A 30 -7.52 11.98 0.68
C PRO A 30 -7.83 12.21 -0.81
N TYR A 31 -7.55 11.25 -1.70
CA TYR A 31 -7.72 11.39 -3.14
C TYR A 31 -9.06 10.81 -3.64
N PRO A 32 -9.75 11.46 -4.59
CA PRO A 32 -10.97 10.94 -5.24
C PRO A 32 -10.74 9.63 -5.98
N LYS A 33 -11.74 8.74 -6.01
CA LYS A 33 -11.62 7.37 -6.58
C LYS A 33 -11.29 7.35 -8.07
N GLU A 34 -11.59 8.42 -8.77
CA GLU A 34 -11.41 8.59 -10.21
C GLU A 34 -9.96 8.94 -10.58
N GLU A 35 -9.15 9.35 -9.61
CA GLU A 35 -7.76 9.75 -9.82
C GLU A 35 -6.80 8.60 -9.60
N ILE A 36 -5.76 8.49 -10.45
CA ILE A 36 -4.65 7.54 -10.23
C ILE A 36 -3.98 7.72 -8.86
N ALA A 37 -4.01 8.93 -8.32
CA ALA A 37 -3.50 9.24 -6.99
C ALA A 37 -4.19 8.42 -5.89
N HIS A 38 -5.47 8.07 -6.06
CA HIS A 38 -6.19 7.20 -5.14
C HIS A 38 -5.58 5.81 -5.04
N LEU A 39 -5.28 5.21 -6.20
CA LEU A 39 -4.66 3.89 -6.27
C LEU A 39 -3.22 3.93 -5.73
N LEU A 40 -2.45 4.94 -6.12
CA LEU A 40 -1.07 5.12 -5.65
C LEU A 40 -1.01 5.28 -4.13
N TYR A 41 -1.88 6.12 -3.56
CA TYR A 41 -1.95 6.32 -2.12
C TYR A 41 -2.36 5.04 -1.38
N ARG A 42 -3.39 4.31 -1.87
CA ARG A 42 -3.79 3.03 -1.29
C ARG A 42 -2.66 2.01 -1.34
N LYS A 43 -1.95 1.91 -2.47
CA LYS A 43 -0.83 0.97 -2.67
C LYS A 43 0.26 1.26 -1.64
N ASN A 44 0.67 2.52 -1.54
CA ASN A 44 1.72 2.92 -0.61
C ASN A 44 1.30 2.77 0.85
N TRP A 45 0.02 2.94 1.18
CA TRP A 45 -0.50 2.64 2.51
C TRP A 45 -0.35 1.15 2.85
N ILE A 46 -0.73 0.26 1.92
CA ILE A 46 -0.56 -1.19 2.10
C ILE A 46 0.92 -1.53 2.31
N ASP A 47 1.83 -0.97 1.50
CA ASP A 47 3.26 -1.20 1.67
C ASP A 47 3.77 -0.71 3.03
N THR A 48 3.33 0.48 3.47
CA THR A 48 3.75 1.06 4.74
C THR A 48 3.30 0.19 5.91
N VAL A 49 2.02 -0.18 5.97
CA VAL A 49 1.48 -1.07 7.00
C VAL A 49 2.18 -2.44 6.99
N GLN A 50 2.41 -3.00 5.80
CA GLN A 50 3.08 -4.29 5.67
C GLN A 50 4.52 -4.25 6.19
N TRP A 51 5.25 -3.17 5.93
CA TRP A 51 6.60 -2.98 6.46
C TRP A 51 6.62 -3.04 8.00
N HIS A 52 5.67 -2.39 8.66
CA HIS A 52 5.52 -2.48 10.12
C HIS A 52 5.06 -3.86 10.60
N TYR A 53 4.20 -4.57 9.86
CA TYR A 53 3.90 -5.96 10.18
C TYR A 53 5.14 -6.86 10.08
N GLU A 54 6.00 -6.63 9.09
CA GLU A 54 7.25 -7.37 8.93
C GLU A 54 8.24 -7.06 10.06
N ASP A 55 8.26 -5.85 10.59
CA ASP A 55 9.06 -5.52 11.78
C ASP A 55 8.54 -6.26 13.02
N LEU A 56 7.22 -6.28 13.23
CA LEU A 56 6.61 -6.97 14.37
C LEU A 56 6.87 -8.49 14.33
N ILE A 57 6.83 -9.13 13.16
CA ILE A 57 7.05 -10.59 13.06
C ILE A 57 8.53 -10.98 13.17
N ARG A 58 9.46 -10.03 12.99
CA ARG A 58 10.90 -10.26 13.12
C ARG A 58 11.40 -10.24 14.57
N ASP A 59 10.54 -9.96 15.55
CA ASP A 59 10.87 -10.07 16.96
C ASP A 59 11.22 -11.54 17.31
N PRO A 60 12.45 -11.84 17.75
CA PRO A 60 12.86 -13.21 18.08
C PRO A 60 12.09 -13.81 19.26
N GLU A 61 11.50 -12.98 20.13
CA GLU A 61 10.78 -13.40 21.32
C GLU A 61 9.25 -13.41 21.10
N ILE A 62 8.78 -13.22 19.86
CA ILE A 62 7.35 -13.20 19.54
C ILE A 62 6.66 -14.50 19.95
N ASN A 63 5.48 -14.37 20.54
CA ASN A 63 4.64 -15.52 20.82
C ASN A 63 4.26 -16.24 19.50
N PRO A 64 4.43 -17.58 19.38
CA PRO A 64 4.16 -18.30 18.13
C PRO A 64 2.72 -18.17 17.60
N GLU A 65 1.72 -18.11 18.48
CA GLU A 65 0.32 -17.92 18.06
C GLU A 65 0.10 -16.52 17.50
N ALA A 66 0.68 -15.50 18.14
CA ALA A 66 0.67 -14.13 17.64
C ALA A 66 1.40 -14.01 16.29
N ALA A 67 2.53 -14.70 16.14
CA ALA A 67 3.28 -14.75 14.88
C ALA A 67 2.45 -15.37 13.75
N LEU A 68 1.67 -16.43 14.02
CA LEU A 68 0.78 -17.03 13.03
C LEU A 68 -0.35 -16.07 12.60
N VAL A 69 -0.95 -15.36 13.56
CA VAL A 69 -1.96 -14.34 13.26
C VAL A 69 -1.36 -13.23 12.38
N LEU A 70 -0.19 -12.74 12.74
CA LEU A 70 0.51 -11.70 12.01
C LEU A 70 0.93 -12.17 10.60
N LYS A 71 1.40 -13.42 10.46
CA LYS A 71 1.72 -14.02 9.16
C LYS A 71 0.50 -14.04 8.24
N ARG A 72 -0.68 -14.39 8.75
CA ARG A 72 -1.93 -14.35 7.98
C ARG A 72 -2.31 -12.93 7.55
N LYS A 73 -2.09 -11.93 8.43
CA LYS A 73 -2.27 -10.51 8.07
C LYS A 73 -1.31 -10.09 6.94
N ILE A 74 -0.03 -10.48 7.03
CA ILE A 74 0.98 -10.22 5.99
C ILE A 74 0.61 -10.88 4.67
N ASP A 75 0.14 -12.12 4.69
CA ASP A 75 -0.29 -12.83 3.48
C ASP A 75 -1.49 -12.16 2.82
N ALA A 76 -2.49 -11.75 3.61
CA ALA A 76 -3.63 -11.00 3.11
C ALA A 76 -3.22 -9.63 2.55
N SER A 77 -2.31 -8.93 3.22
CA SER A 77 -1.74 -7.65 2.76
C SER A 77 -1.00 -7.79 1.43
N ASN A 78 -0.23 -8.87 1.26
CA ASN A 78 0.45 -9.17 0.00
C ASN A 78 -0.53 -9.42 -1.15
N GLN A 79 -1.65 -10.10 -0.89
CA GLN A 79 -2.69 -10.31 -1.90
C GLN A 79 -3.36 -8.99 -2.27
N ASP A 80 -3.78 -8.18 -1.29
CA ASP A 80 -4.40 -6.87 -1.52
C ASP A 80 -3.49 -5.94 -2.32
N ARG A 81 -2.18 -5.95 -2.01
CA ARG A 81 -1.18 -5.22 -2.80
C ARG A 81 -1.11 -5.72 -4.24
N THR A 82 -1.11 -7.03 -4.45
CA THR A 82 -1.04 -7.64 -5.79
C THR A 82 -2.24 -7.25 -6.62
N ASP A 83 -3.45 -7.44 -6.09
CA ASP A 83 -4.70 -7.09 -6.76
C ASP A 83 -4.70 -5.61 -7.16
N LEU A 84 -4.24 -4.73 -6.27
CA LEU A 84 -4.15 -3.29 -6.55
C LEU A 84 -3.13 -2.94 -7.63
N VAL A 85 -1.98 -3.62 -7.66
CA VAL A 85 -0.98 -3.42 -8.72
C VAL A 85 -1.55 -3.84 -10.08
N GLU A 86 -2.29 -4.95 -10.16
CA GLU A 86 -2.98 -5.38 -11.38
C GLU A 86 -4.02 -4.34 -11.86
N TYR A 87 -4.72 -3.68 -10.93
CA TYR A 87 -5.60 -2.55 -11.25
C TYR A 87 -4.83 -1.34 -11.80
N ILE A 88 -3.67 -1.01 -11.22
CA ILE A 88 -2.80 0.08 -11.71
C ILE A 88 -2.28 -0.24 -13.12
N ASP A 89 -1.87 -1.48 -13.37
CA ASP A 89 -1.43 -1.94 -14.69
C ASP A 89 -2.57 -1.80 -15.72
N SER A 90 -3.78 -2.21 -15.35
CA SER A 90 -4.99 -2.06 -16.18
C SER A 90 -5.31 -0.59 -16.49
N TYR A 91 -5.12 0.31 -15.51
CA TYR A 91 -5.30 1.75 -15.71
C TYR A 91 -4.34 2.28 -16.79
N PHE A 92 -3.05 1.94 -16.71
CA PHE A 92 -2.07 2.41 -17.69
C PHE A 92 -2.25 1.77 -19.06
N LEU A 93 -2.59 0.48 -19.10
CA LEU A 93 -2.94 -0.21 -20.34
C LEU A 93 -4.10 0.51 -21.07
N ASN A 94 -5.17 0.86 -20.33
CA ASN A 94 -6.29 1.58 -20.92
C ASN A 94 -5.92 3.02 -21.30
N LYS A 95 -5.15 3.73 -20.46
CA LYS A 95 -4.73 5.12 -20.71
C LYS A 95 -3.91 5.26 -21.99
N TYR A 96 -3.03 4.29 -22.27
CA TYR A 96 -2.12 4.32 -23.41
C TYR A 96 -2.53 3.40 -24.55
N ARG A 97 -3.79 2.91 -24.55
CA ARG A 97 -4.31 1.96 -25.56
C ARG A 97 -4.25 2.44 -27.01
N SER A 98 -4.13 3.75 -27.24
CA SER A 98 -4.10 4.36 -28.57
C SER A 98 -2.70 4.76 -29.03
N VAL A 99 -1.67 4.44 -28.23
CA VAL A 99 -0.28 4.70 -28.61
C VAL A 99 0.15 3.63 -29.61
N GLU A 100 0.54 4.06 -30.80
CA GLU A 100 1.14 3.21 -31.83
C GLU A 100 2.66 3.07 -31.60
N ILE A 101 3.23 1.95 -32.04
CA ILE A 101 4.66 1.60 -31.90
C ILE A 101 5.45 2.11 -33.09
#